data_AF-A0A0D9NWA1-F1
#
_entry.id   AF-A0A0D9NWA1-F1
#
_cell.length_a   1.000
_cell.length_b   1.000
_cell.length_c   1.000
_cell.angle_alpha   90.00
_cell.angle_beta   90.00
_cell.angle_gamma   90.00
#
_symmetry.space_group_name_H-M   'P 1'
#
loop_
_entity.id
_entity.type
_entity.pdbx_description
1 polymer ?
#
loop_
_entity_poly.entity_id
_entity_poly.type
_entity_poly.pdbx_seq_one_letter_code
_entity_poly.pdbx_strand_id
1 'polypeptide(L)'
;MDVAHPRRILAVSLDSQADQLSRVIKDLTGSSPCSPSPSLAGTTHNLSLKTQYYTATVPIWLDLIASPSDWSASFLSDEAAEVLAVLGGLVLIFSLPPSASSESIDRVRDVIHHVGHVVNNGLGGWEWDGVRLAVGVGDSDAQEWDELCAEAGLEFVQIGGNQLHLNEFGEKTGISRVKEALESNDWAQDAPSDFGDFEDASDGGEGGHLDPESLDFGFDRADFEGLKKAIWEARPGDQEPSAPTAGSGAASKAEADNQGDIQDELGHEDVDKVESMMRKLQAVRDAGEGLPEAQRKRMAARAVGEVMKEL
;
A
#
# COMPACT_ATOMS: atom_id res chain seq x y z
N MET A 1 26.79 8.87 10.08
CA MET A 1 26.66 9.43 8.72
C MET A 1 25.99 10.80 8.81
N ASP A 2 26.17 11.67 7.83
CA ASP A 2 25.43 12.94 7.72
C ASP A 2 24.73 12.94 6.36
N VAL A 3 23.42 13.18 6.33
CA VAL A 3 22.60 13.10 5.12
C VAL A 3 22.45 14.51 4.55
N ALA A 4 23.30 14.86 3.59
CA ALA A 4 23.38 16.20 3.02
C ALA A 4 22.15 16.59 2.17
N HIS A 5 21.54 15.63 1.47
CA HIS A 5 20.36 15.81 0.63
C HIS A 5 19.29 14.80 1.00
N PRO A 6 18.53 15.03 2.09
CA PRO A 6 17.52 14.10 2.53
C PRO A 6 16.26 14.16 1.66
N ARG A 7 15.58 13.02 1.53
CA ARG A 7 14.18 12.94 1.08
C ARG A 7 13.28 13.79 2.00
N ARG A 8 12.09 14.12 1.53
CA ARG A 8 11.21 15.11 2.17
C ARG A 8 10.00 14.44 2.84
N ILE A 9 9.47 15.09 3.87
CA ILE A 9 8.19 14.72 4.47
C ILE A 9 7.10 15.61 3.89
N LEU A 10 6.01 15.02 3.42
CA LEU A 10 4.77 15.74 3.15
C LEU A 10 3.83 15.57 4.36
N ALA A 11 3.57 16.65 5.09
CA ALA A 11 2.65 16.64 6.22
C ALA A 11 1.37 17.40 5.85
N VAL A 12 0.24 16.69 5.87
CA VAL A 12 -1.05 17.17 5.37
C VAL A 12 -2.11 17.15 6.45
N SER A 13 -3.07 18.08 6.35
CA SER A 13 -4.24 18.15 7.22
C SER A 13 -5.40 18.74 6.44
N LEU A 14 -6.65 18.52 6.88
CA LEU A 14 -7.77 19.32 6.40
C LEU A 14 -7.55 20.81 6.72
N ASP A 15 -8.00 21.69 5.83
CA ASP A 15 -7.87 23.16 5.93
C ASP A 15 -8.44 23.73 7.24
N SER A 16 -9.62 23.24 7.61
CA SER A 16 -10.36 23.48 8.86
C SER A 16 -9.61 23.02 10.12
N GLN A 17 -8.48 22.33 9.97
CA GLN A 17 -7.69 21.74 11.06
C GLN A 17 -6.22 22.19 11.05
N ALA A 18 -5.89 23.27 10.33
CA ALA A 18 -4.54 23.82 10.25
C ALA A 18 -3.86 24.09 11.61
N ASP A 19 -4.62 24.43 12.65
CA ASP A 19 -4.11 24.60 14.03
C ASP A 19 -3.53 23.30 14.61
N GLN A 20 -4.09 22.13 14.24
CA GLN A 20 -3.63 20.83 14.71
C GLN A 20 -2.37 20.39 13.98
N LEU A 21 -2.29 20.64 12.66
CA LEU A 21 -1.04 20.50 11.90
C LEU A 21 0.07 21.35 12.53
N SER A 22 -0.21 22.64 12.81
CA SER A 22 0.74 23.54 13.47
C SER A 22 1.17 23.04 14.86
N ARG A 23 0.24 22.51 15.67
CA ARG A 23 0.54 21.90 16.98
C ARG A 23 1.44 20.67 16.85
N VAL A 24 1.06 19.68 16.04
CA VAL A 24 1.83 18.43 15.89
C VAL A 24 3.23 18.71 15.35
N ILE A 25 3.36 19.59 14.36
CA ILE A 25 4.67 20.00 13.82
C ILE A 25 5.51 20.71 14.88
N LYS A 26 4.91 21.56 15.71
CA LYS A 26 5.61 22.18 16.85
C LYS A 26 6.08 21.14 17.86
N ASP A 27 5.25 20.18 18.22
CA ASP A 27 5.58 19.16 19.22
C ASP A 27 6.64 18.18 18.69
N LEU A 28 6.66 17.92 17.37
CA LEU A 28 7.66 17.09 16.70
C LEU A 28 9.04 17.76 16.59
N THR A 29 9.05 19.05 16.25
CA THR A 29 10.28 19.79 15.88
C THR A 29 10.82 20.70 16.98
N GLY A 30 10.01 21.01 17.99
CA GLY A 30 10.31 21.97 19.06
C GLY A 30 10.03 23.44 18.70
N SER A 31 9.65 23.77 17.45
CA SER A 31 9.35 25.13 17.02
C SER A 31 8.07 25.21 16.20
N SER A 32 7.26 26.24 16.42
CA SER A 32 6.07 26.46 15.60
C SER A 32 6.46 26.80 14.16
N PRO A 33 5.77 26.27 13.14
CA PRO A 33 6.00 26.69 11.76
C PRO A 33 5.69 28.19 11.62
N CYS A 34 6.64 28.93 11.04
CA CYS A 34 6.57 30.38 10.91
C CYS A 34 6.07 30.75 9.51
N SER A 35 4.79 31.11 9.38
CA SER A 35 4.20 31.54 8.12
C SER A 35 4.25 33.07 7.97
N PRO A 36 4.90 33.63 6.92
CA PRO A 36 4.77 35.05 6.58
C PRO A 36 3.43 35.36 5.89
N SER A 37 2.69 34.32 5.53
CA SER A 37 1.37 34.28 4.89
C SER A 37 0.25 33.97 5.89
N PRO A 38 -1.03 34.27 5.56
CA PRO A 38 -2.18 33.91 6.38
C PRO A 38 -2.55 32.41 6.32
N SER A 39 -1.85 31.61 5.49
CA SER A 39 -2.03 30.17 5.37
C SER A 39 -0.71 29.43 5.62
N LEU A 40 -0.85 28.22 6.17
CA LEU A 40 0.22 27.27 6.46
C LEU A 40 0.60 26.40 5.23
N ALA A 41 -0.31 26.28 4.26
CA ALA A 41 -0.09 25.48 3.05
C ALA A 41 1.04 26.06 2.18
N GLY A 42 1.84 25.17 1.57
CA GLY A 42 3.01 25.52 0.76
C GLY A 42 4.20 26.05 1.57
N THR A 43 4.15 26.00 2.91
CA THR A 43 5.30 26.37 3.75
C THR A 43 6.22 25.17 3.98
N THR A 44 7.51 25.43 4.18
CA THR A 44 8.50 24.40 4.54
C THR A 44 8.99 24.63 5.97
N HIS A 45 8.98 23.58 6.76
CA HIS A 45 9.59 23.52 8.09
C HIS A 45 10.75 22.51 8.11
N ASN A 46 11.62 22.55 9.11
CA ASN A 46 12.79 21.66 9.18
C ASN A 46 12.73 20.78 10.43
N LEU A 47 12.96 19.48 10.26
CA LEU A 47 13.07 18.50 11.33
C LEU A 47 14.52 18.02 11.46
N SER A 48 15.15 18.36 12.59
CA SER A 48 16.50 17.90 12.91
C SER A 48 16.45 16.50 13.53
N LEU A 49 16.79 15.48 12.75
CA LEU A 49 16.93 14.10 13.20
C LEU A 49 18.38 13.81 13.60
N LYS A 50 18.56 13.17 14.75
CA LYS A 50 19.89 12.78 15.27
C LYS A 50 19.81 11.42 15.95
N THR A 51 20.21 10.39 15.22
CA THR A 51 20.25 9.00 15.70
C THR A 51 21.69 8.58 16.02
N GLN A 52 21.89 7.32 16.38
CA GLN A 52 23.25 6.75 16.52
C GLN A 52 23.92 6.50 15.15
N TYR A 53 23.14 6.38 14.09
CA TYR A 53 23.59 5.99 12.75
C TYR A 53 23.77 7.19 11.84
N TYR A 54 22.84 8.16 11.89
CA TYR A 54 22.85 9.33 11.03
C TYR A 54 22.44 10.63 11.75
N THR A 55 22.75 11.75 11.11
CA THR A 55 22.13 13.05 11.37
C THR A 55 21.58 13.57 10.05
N ALA A 56 20.41 14.21 10.08
CA ALA A 56 19.75 14.77 8.91
C ALA A 56 18.91 15.98 9.31
N THR A 57 18.79 16.96 8.41
CA THR A 57 17.80 18.05 8.54
C THR A 57 16.75 17.85 7.46
N VAL A 58 15.69 17.12 7.81
CA VAL A 58 14.64 16.69 6.88
C VAL A 58 13.66 17.85 6.65
N PRO A 59 13.44 18.31 5.40
CA PRO A 59 12.40 19.28 5.09
C PRO A 59 11.02 18.64 5.22
N ILE A 60 10.14 19.30 5.97
CA ILE A 60 8.72 19.01 6.04
C ILE A 60 7.99 20.06 5.18
N TRP A 61 7.34 19.60 4.12
CA TRP A 61 6.36 20.38 3.37
C TRP A 61 5.01 20.31 4.06
N LEU A 62 4.42 21.47 4.35
CA LEU A 62 3.11 21.59 5.00
C LEU A 62 2.05 21.91 3.94
N ASP A 63 1.00 21.12 3.89
CA ASP A 63 -0.11 21.32 2.96
C ASP A 63 -1.49 21.21 3.65
N LEU A 64 -2.49 21.87 3.08
CA LEU A 64 -3.85 21.92 3.61
C LEU A 64 -4.87 21.48 2.56
N ILE A 65 -5.55 20.38 2.86
CA ILE A 65 -6.56 19.76 2.02
C ILE A 65 -7.89 20.47 2.22
N ALA A 66 -8.31 21.26 1.23
CA ALA A 66 -9.66 21.84 1.17
C ALA A 66 -10.70 20.86 0.56
N SER A 67 -10.25 19.98 -0.33
CA SER A 67 -11.06 18.99 -1.04
C SER A 67 -10.21 17.73 -1.26
N PRO A 68 -10.48 16.61 -0.56
CA PRO A 68 -9.66 15.39 -0.67
C PRO A 68 -9.60 14.80 -2.09
N SER A 69 -10.71 14.86 -2.83
CA SER A 69 -10.76 14.39 -4.22
C SER A 69 -9.84 15.19 -5.12
N ASP A 70 -9.93 16.53 -5.08
CA ASP A 70 -9.13 17.41 -5.95
C ASP A 70 -7.64 17.37 -5.57
N TRP A 71 -7.35 17.25 -4.27
CA TRP A 71 -5.99 17.07 -3.76
C TRP A 71 -5.37 15.77 -4.29
N SER A 72 -6.06 14.63 -4.15
CA SER A 72 -5.55 13.35 -4.64
C SER A 72 -5.37 13.33 -6.16
N ALA A 73 -6.32 13.89 -6.91
CA ALA A 73 -6.23 14.01 -8.37
C ALA A 73 -5.05 14.90 -8.81
N SER A 74 -4.75 15.97 -8.06
CA SER A 74 -3.58 16.81 -8.33
C SER A 74 -2.25 16.14 -7.98
N PHE A 75 -2.20 15.24 -6.99
CA PHE A 75 -0.98 14.49 -6.66
C PHE A 75 -0.76 13.26 -7.57
N LEU A 76 -1.81 12.77 -8.23
CA LEU A 76 -1.76 11.67 -9.19
C LEU A 76 -1.66 12.12 -10.65
N SER A 77 -1.46 13.42 -10.91
CA SER A 77 -1.21 13.91 -12.27
C SER A 77 0.28 13.80 -12.64
N ASP A 78 0.57 13.72 -13.95
CA ASP A 78 1.94 13.57 -14.45
C ASP A 78 2.86 14.72 -13.98
N GLU A 79 2.32 15.93 -13.80
CA GLU A 79 3.04 17.10 -13.30
C GLU A 79 3.50 16.96 -11.83
N ALA A 80 2.84 16.11 -11.04
CA ALA A 80 3.19 15.86 -9.65
C ALA A 80 4.21 14.73 -9.45
N ALA A 81 4.58 14.00 -10.52
CA ALA A 81 5.52 12.88 -10.43
C ALA A 81 6.88 13.28 -9.83
N GLU A 82 7.42 14.45 -10.20
CA GLU A 82 8.67 14.98 -9.61
C GLU A 82 8.53 15.30 -8.11
N VAL A 83 7.34 15.71 -7.68
CA VAL A 83 7.02 16.02 -6.28
C VAL A 83 6.97 14.75 -5.46
N LEU A 84 6.29 13.71 -5.96
CA LEU A 84 6.21 12.39 -5.31
C LEU A 84 7.57 11.70 -5.22
N ALA A 85 8.38 11.75 -6.29
CA ALA A 85 9.69 11.11 -6.35
C ALA A 85 10.70 11.59 -5.28
N VAL A 86 10.53 12.81 -4.74
CA VAL A 86 11.40 13.35 -3.69
C VAL A 86 10.86 13.15 -2.26
N LEU A 87 9.67 12.54 -2.10
CA LEU A 87 9.12 12.19 -0.80
C LEU A 87 9.78 10.93 -0.24
N GLY A 88 10.07 10.96 1.05
CA GLY A 88 10.46 9.80 1.86
C GLY A 88 9.59 9.61 3.09
N GLY A 89 8.63 10.50 3.32
CA GLY A 89 7.58 10.30 4.31
C GLY A 89 6.30 11.05 3.99
N LEU A 90 5.16 10.48 4.37
CA LEU A 90 3.85 11.11 4.33
C LEU A 90 3.22 11.02 5.72
N VAL A 91 2.76 12.16 6.24
CA VAL A 91 2.15 12.28 7.56
C VAL A 91 0.80 13.00 7.44
N LEU A 92 -0.29 12.24 7.46
CA LEU A 92 -1.64 12.78 7.56
C LEU A 92 -1.93 13.12 9.02
N ILE A 93 -2.38 14.34 9.31
CA ILE A 93 -2.77 14.81 10.65
C ILE A 93 -4.24 15.21 10.62
N PHE A 94 -5.02 14.68 11.57
CA PHE A 94 -6.44 14.97 11.71
C PHE A 94 -6.85 14.93 13.18
N SER A 95 -7.96 15.60 13.51
CA SER A 95 -8.60 15.51 14.82
C SER A 95 -9.50 14.31 14.84
N LEU A 96 -9.39 13.49 15.89
CA LEU A 96 -10.31 12.38 16.11
C LEU A 96 -11.70 12.95 16.42
N PRO A 97 -12.72 12.68 15.58
CA PRO A 97 -14.05 13.23 15.78
C PRO A 97 -14.71 12.54 16.99
N PRO A 98 -15.54 13.27 17.76
CA PRO A 98 -16.36 12.64 18.80
C PRO A 98 -17.39 11.71 18.14
N SER A 99 -17.68 10.57 18.77
CA SER A 99 -18.55 9.50 18.24
C SER A 99 -19.99 9.92 17.92
N ALA A 100 -20.39 11.15 18.24
CA ALA A 100 -21.72 11.72 17.98
C ALA A 100 -21.82 12.51 16.66
N SER A 101 -20.72 12.81 15.97
CA SER A 101 -20.71 13.69 14.78
C SER A 101 -20.41 12.94 13.48
N SER A 102 -21.43 12.32 12.88
CA SER A 102 -21.30 11.55 11.62
C SER A 102 -20.61 12.35 10.51
N GLU A 103 -21.04 13.60 10.25
CA GLU A 103 -20.44 14.45 9.21
C GLU A 103 -18.92 14.68 9.40
N SER A 104 -18.43 14.69 10.64
CA SER A 104 -17.00 14.85 10.93
C SER A 104 -16.25 13.52 10.78
N ILE A 105 -16.88 12.41 11.15
CA ILE A 105 -16.36 11.06 10.90
C ILE A 105 -16.22 10.85 9.39
N ASP A 106 -17.26 11.11 8.61
CA ASP A 106 -17.27 10.91 7.16
C ASP A 106 -16.21 11.76 6.44
N ARG A 107 -15.98 13.01 6.87
CA ARG A 107 -14.86 13.84 6.36
C ARG A 107 -13.48 13.28 6.69
N VAL A 108 -13.31 12.67 7.85
CA VAL A 108 -12.03 12.04 8.23
C VAL A 108 -11.82 10.75 7.43
N ARG A 109 -12.87 9.94 7.24
CA ARG A 109 -12.82 8.77 6.35
C ARG A 109 -12.49 9.15 4.91
N ASP A 110 -13.12 10.21 4.41
CA ASP A 110 -12.91 10.73 3.05
C ASP A 110 -11.46 11.19 2.81
N VAL A 111 -10.84 11.89 3.76
CA VAL A 111 -9.42 12.29 3.62
C VAL A 111 -8.46 11.11 3.79
N ILE A 112 -8.72 10.15 4.69
CA ILE A 112 -7.90 8.94 4.83
C ILE A 112 -7.95 8.11 3.53
N HIS A 113 -9.13 7.90 2.96
CA HIS A 113 -9.31 7.20 1.69
C HIS A 113 -8.53 7.87 0.54
N HIS A 114 -8.67 9.18 0.37
CA HIS A 114 -7.98 9.90 -0.71
C HIS A 114 -6.46 10.01 -0.51
N VAL A 115 -5.97 10.08 0.74
CA VAL A 115 -4.53 9.96 1.04
C VAL A 115 -4.02 8.56 0.75
N GLY A 116 -4.75 7.51 1.16
CA GLY A 116 -4.45 6.12 0.81
C GLY A 116 -4.44 5.87 -0.69
N HIS A 117 -5.30 6.56 -1.45
CA HIS A 117 -5.30 6.52 -2.91
C HIS A 117 -4.00 7.08 -3.51
N VAL A 118 -3.46 8.18 -2.98
CA VAL A 118 -2.15 8.72 -3.36
C VAL A 118 -1.00 7.81 -2.93
N VAL A 119 -1.05 7.23 -1.72
CA VAL A 119 -0.05 6.26 -1.26
C VAL A 119 0.02 5.04 -2.17
N ASN A 120 -1.13 4.44 -2.49
CA ASN A 120 -1.20 3.20 -3.25
C ASN A 120 -0.91 3.38 -4.75
N ASN A 121 -1.33 4.49 -5.36
CA ASN A 121 -1.24 4.68 -6.82
C ASN A 121 -0.17 5.68 -7.26
N GLY A 122 0.23 6.62 -6.38
CA GLY A 122 1.24 7.63 -6.68
C GLY A 122 2.61 7.31 -6.10
N LEU A 123 2.66 6.83 -4.84
CA LEU A 123 3.93 6.53 -4.16
C LEU A 123 4.43 5.09 -4.37
N GLY A 124 3.62 4.20 -4.93
CA GLY A 124 3.97 2.78 -5.17
C GLY A 124 3.48 1.80 -4.10
N GLY A 125 2.61 2.24 -3.18
CA GLY A 125 1.93 1.37 -2.22
C GLY A 125 2.88 0.55 -1.35
N TRP A 126 2.83 -0.77 -1.47
CA TRP A 126 3.66 -1.69 -0.69
C TRP A 126 5.15 -1.66 -1.07
N GLU A 127 5.49 -1.26 -2.30
CA GLU A 127 6.88 -1.16 -2.76
C GLU A 127 7.53 0.16 -2.32
N TRP A 128 6.75 1.13 -1.81
CA TRP A 128 7.29 2.37 -1.28
C TRP A 128 8.00 2.15 0.05
N ASP A 129 9.28 2.52 0.08
CA ASP A 129 10.15 2.44 1.25
C ASP A 129 9.95 3.59 2.26
N GLY A 130 9.14 4.58 1.92
CA GLY A 130 8.87 5.76 2.75
C GLY A 130 7.93 5.49 3.94
N VAL A 131 8.15 6.28 4.99
CA VAL A 131 7.35 6.24 6.23
C VAL A 131 5.95 6.84 6.03
N ARG A 132 4.92 6.11 6.47
CA ARG A 132 3.50 6.39 6.21
C ARG A 132 2.74 6.46 7.52
N LEU A 133 2.35 7.66 7.96
CA LEU A 133 1.74 7.89 9.27
C LEU A 133 0.37 8.58 9.16
N ALA A 134 -0.59 8.11 9.95
CA ALA A 134 -1.89 8.72 10.19
C ALA A 134 -2.00 9.14 11.66
N VAL A 135 -1.93 10.43 11.93
CA VAL A 135 -1.83 11.00 13.29
C VAL A 135 -3.18 11.55 13.72
N GLY A 136 -3.90 10.77 14.53
CA GLY A 136 -5.20 11.14 15.09
C GLY A 136 -5.07 11.91 16.40
N VAL A 137 -5.44 13.19 16.42
CA VAL A 137 -5.36 14.08 17.59
C VAL A 137 -6.69 14.11 18.34
N GLY A 138 -6.76 13.54 19.53
CA GLY A 138 -7.96 13.55 20.36
C GLY A 138 -8.17 12.30 21.21
N ASP A 139 -9.37 12.17 21.75
CA ASP A 139 -9.82 11.05 22.59
C ASP A 139 -11.06 10.45 21.93
N SER A 140 -10.88 9.29 21.29
CA SER A 140 -11.88 8.53 20.54
C SER A 140 -11.44 7.06 20.51
N ASP A 141 -12.30 6.15 20.06
CA ASP A 141 -11.99 4.72 19.96
C ASP A 141 -10.91 4.50 18.89
N ALA A 142 -9.71 4.10 19.31
CA ALA A 142 -8.56 3.95 18.44
C ALA A 142 -8.73 2.84 17.40
N GLN A 143 -9.52 1.80 17.71
CA GLN A 143 -9.52 0.58 16.90
C GLN A 143 -10.17 0.78 15.53
N GLU A 144 -11.23 1.59 15.43
CA GLU A 144 -11.87 1.94 14.15
C GLU A 144 -10.91 2.71 13.23
N TRP A 145 -10.13 3.63 13.79
CA TRP A 145 -9.19 4.44 13.01
C TRP A 145 -7.93 3.68 12.62
N ASP A 146 -7.47 2.75 13.46
CA ASP A 146 -6.32 1.88 13.18
C ASP A 146 -6.60 1.00 11.95
N GLU A 147 -7.75 0.30 11.92
CA GLU A 147 -8.16 -0.55 10.79
C GLU A 147 -8.28 0.26 9.49
N LEU A 148 -8.98 1.39 9.52
CA LEU A 148 -9.17 2.27 8.36
C LEU A 148 -7.85 2.86 7.84
N CYS A 149 -6.91 3.21 8.72
CA CYS A 149 -5.60 3.70 8.31
C CYS A 149 -4.74 2.57 7.73
N ALA A 150 -4.80 1.37 8.29
CA ALA A 150 -4.10 0.19 7.77
C ALA A 150 -4.58 -0.18 6.36
N GLU A 151 -5.89 -0.12 6.09
CA GLU A 151 -6.45 -0.28 4.73
C GLU A 151 -5.93 0.78 3.75
N ALA A 152 -5.76 2.02 4.21
CA ALA A 152 -5.15 3.11 3.45
C ALA A 152 -3.61 2.99 3.31
N GLY A 153 -2.99 1.98 3.92
CA GLY A 153 -1.54 1.78 3.92
C GLY A 153 -0.76 2.72 4.86
N LEU A 154 -1.42 3.26 5.89
CA LEU A 154 -0.86 4.20 6.87
C LEU A 154 -0.78 3.54 8.27
N GLU A 155 0.31 3.74 9.01
CA GLU A 155 0.37 3.38 10.42
C GLU A 155 -0.37 4.45 11.26
N PHE A 156 -1.37 4.04 12.05
CA PHE A 156 -2.11 4.95 12.91
C PHE A 156 -1.37 5.25 14.23
N VAL A 157 -1.32 6.53 14.60
CA VAL A 157 -0.75 6.98 15.87
C VAL A 157 -1.66 8.02 16.52
N GLN A 158 -2.28 7.66 17.65
CA GLN A 158 -3.09 8.58 18.44
C GLN A 158 -2.22 9.55 19.25
N ILE A 159 -2.56 10.84 19.23
CA ILE A 159 -2.01 11.89 20.11
C ILE A 159 -3.14 12.47 20.94
N GLY A 160 -3.26 12.02 22.19
CA GLY A 160 -4.33 12.43 23.08
C GLY A 160 -4.76 11.29 24.00
N GLY A 161 -5.82 11.53 24.78
CA GLY A 161 -6.25 10.62 25.84
C GLY A 161 -5.24 10.52 26.98
N ASN A 162 -5.51 9.63 27.94
CA ASN A 162 -4.64 9.36 29.10
C ASN A 162 -3.45 8.43 28.75
N GLN A 163 -3.01 8.42 27.48
CA GLN A 163 -1.96 7.53 27.00
C GLN A 163 -0.59 7.94 27.58
N LEU A 164 0.02 7.02 28.31
CA LEU A 164 1.41 7.14 28.74
C LEU A 164 2.34 7.06 27.52
N HIS A 165 3.51 7.70 27.58
CA HIS A 165 4.54 7.67 26.51
C HIS A 165 5.02 6.26 26.12
N LEU A 166 4.68 5.24 26.92
CA LEU A 166 4.91 3.83 26.66
C LEU A 166 3.60 3.07 26.88
N ASN A 167 3.26 2.13 25.98
CA ASN A 167 2.13 1.22 26.16
C ASN A 167 2.44 0.10 27.18
N GLU A 168 1.51 -0.84 27.38
CA GLU A 168 1.69 -1.96 28.32
C GLU A 168 2.82 -2.93 27.94
N PHE A 169 3.23 -2.93 26.67
CA PHE A 169 4.35 -3.73 26.14
C PHE A 169 5.69 -2.98 26.16
N GLY A 170 5.70 -1.70 26.58
CA GLY A 170 6.90 -0.85 26.63
C GLY A 170 7.26 -0.16 25.31
N GLU A 171 6.36 -0.16 24.34
CA GLU A 171 6.53 0.49 23.02
C GLU A 171 6.12 1.96 23.09
N LYS A 172 6.79 2.84 22.32
CA LYS A 172 6.49 4.28 22.33
C LYS A 172 5.10 4.57 21.76
N THR A 173 4.46 5.62 22.27
CA THR A 173 3.15 6.10 21.83
C THR A 173 3.18 7.59 21.43
N GLY A 174 2.10 8.08 20.80
CA GLY A 174 1.91 9.48 20.46
C GLY A 174 3.08 10.12 19.72
N ILE A 175 3.44 11.36 20.08
CA ILE A 175 4.52 12.09 19.41
C ILE A 175 5.89 11.38 19.50
N SER A 176 6.10 10.54 20.53
CA SER A 176 7.31 9.74 20.68
C SER A 176 7.37 8.57 19.70
N ARG A 177 6.22 8.00 19.31
CA ARG A 177 6.11 7.01 18.23
C ARG A 177 6.30 7.63 16.86
N VAL A 178 5.60 8.75 16.58
CA VAL A 178 5.79 9.51 15.32
C VAL A 178 7.27 9.83 15.09
N LYS A 179 7.95 10.34 16.13
CA LYS A 179 9.38 10.64 16.06
C LYS A 179 10.26 9.41 15.83
N GLU A 180 9.96 8.28 16.47
CA GLU A 180 10.70 7.03 16.28
C GLU A 180 10.54 6.49 14.85
N ALA A 181 9.34 6.52 14.28
CA ALA A 181 9.11 6.10 12.91
C ALA A 181 9.91 6.96 11.91
N LEU A 182 9.91 8.28 12.08
CA LEU A 182 10.73 9.20 11.27
C LEU A 182 12.23 9.01 11.51
N GLU A 183 12.68 8.71 12.74
CA GLU A 183 14.08 8.41 13.05
C GLU A 183 14.55 7.05 12.48
N SER A 184 13.63 6.14 12.17
CA SER A 184 13.92 4.79 11.66
C SER A 184 13.90 4.68 10.13
N ASN A 185 13.38 5.71 9.44
CA ASN A 185 13.30 5.79 7.98
C ASN A 185 14.67 6.09 7.35
N ASP A 186 14.93 5.57 6.14
CA ASP A 186 16.10 6.00 5.36
C ASP A 186 15.80 7.31 4.62
N TRP A 187 16.59 8.34 4.93
CA TRP A 187 16.44 9.67 4.35
C TRP A 187 17.40 9.92 3.21
N ALA A 188 18.36 9.05 2.92
CA ALA A 188 19.23 9.24 1.77
C ALA A 188 18.37 9.35 0.49
N GLN A 189 18.57 10.42 -0.30
CA GLN A 189 18.21 10.34 -1.70
C GLN A 189 19.26 9.44 -2.36
N ASP A 190 18.85 8.23 -2.76
CA ASP A 190 19.58 7.52 -3.80
C ASP A 190 19.68 8.48 -4.99
N ALA A 191 20.92 8.70 -5.45
CA ALA A 191 21.11 9.32 -6.76
C ALA A 191 20.33 8.46 -7.76
N PRO A 192 19.53 9.07 -8.67
CA PRO A 192 18.68 8.31 -9.58
C PRO A 192 19.53 7.24 -10.23
N SER A 193 19.13 5.98 -10.03
CA SER A 193 19.94 4.84 -10.43
C SER A 193 20.23 4.96 -11.91
N ASP A 194 21.52 4.98 -12.24
CA ASP A 194 22.04 5.04 -13.60
C ASP A 194 21.85 3.68 -14.29
N PHE A 195 20.58 3.29 -14.38
CA PHE A 195 20.03 2.07 -14.96
C PHE A 195 19.24 2.40 -16.24
N GLY A 196 19.47 3.60 -16.79
CA GLY A 196 18.88 4.12 -18.02
C GLY A 196 19.91 4.51 -19.08
N ASP A 197 21.16 4.83 -18.71
CA ASP A 197 22.24 5.07 -19.68
C ASP A 197 22.92 3.73 -20.08
N PHE A 198 22.13 2.83 -20.67
CA PHE A 198 22.71 1.77 -21.48
C PHE A 198 23.21 2.42 -22.77
N GLU A 199 24.50 2.77 -22.78
CA GLU A 199 25.16 3.44 -23.91
C GLU A 199 24.73 2.83 -25.25
N ASP A 200 24.35 3.69 -26.20
CA ASP A 200 24.17 3.35 -27.61
C ASP A 200 25.53 2.99 -28.24
N ALA A 201 26.03 1.80 -27.89
CA ALA A 201 27.26 1.21 -28.38
C ALA A 201 27.07 0.68 -29.82
N SER A 202 26.70 1.59 -30.71
CA SER A 202 26.59 1.34 -32.14
C SER A 202 27.96 1.15 -32.79
N ASP A 203 28.14 -0.05 -33.35
CA ASP A 203 29.12 -0.43 -34.40
C ASP A 203 30.61 -0.53 -33.99
N GLY A 204 31.18 -1.75 -34.04
CA GLY A 204 32.56 -1.95 -33.56
C GLY A 204 33.25 -3.33 -33.69
N GLY A 205 32.86 -4.23 -34.60
CA GLY A 205 33.75 -5.32 -35.08
C GLY A 205 33.59 -6.73 -34.48
N GLU A 206 33.99 -7.72 -35.30
CA GLU A 206 33.78 -9.16 -35.09
C GLU A 206 34.74 -9.84 -34.10
N GLY A 207 34.24 -10.86 -33.39
CA GLY A 207 34.94 -12.15 -33.33
C GLY A 207 35.61 -12.59 -32.02
N GLY A 208 34.87 -13.34 -31.20
CA GLY A 208 35.39 -14.58 -30.63
C GLY A 208 35.36 -14.75 -29.10
N HIS A 209 34.67 -15.84 -28.69
CA HIS A 209 34.76 -16.56 -27.42
C HIS A 209 33.75 -16.20 -26.31
N LEU A 210 32.51 -16.70 -26.46
CA LEU A 210 31.55 -16.79 -25.35
C LEU A 210 31.91 -17.99 -24.44
N ASP A 211 31.82 -17.76 -23.14
CA ASP A 211 32.31 -18.63 -22.07
C ASP A 211 31.22 -19.63 -21.61
N PRO A 212 31.47 -20.96 -21.54
CA PRO A 212 30.44 -21.96 -21.23
C PRO A 212 29.78 -21.90 -19.84
N GLU A 213 30.10 -20.92 -18.98
CA GLU A 213 29.40 -20.66 -17.72
C GLU A 213 28.49 -19.41 -17.73
N SER A 214 28.34 -18.71 -18.87
CA SER A 214 27.34 -17.65 -19.01
C SER A 214 25.92 -18.23 -19.20
N LEU A 215 25.18 -18.37 -18.10
CA LEU A 215 23.76 -18.73 -18.09
C LEU A 215 22.88 -17.57 -18.60
N ASP A 216 22.85 -17.38 -19.92
CA ASP A 216 21.76 -16.67 -20.57
C ASP A 216 20.49 -17.53 -20.50
N PHE A 217 19.46 -17.06 -19.80
CA PHE A 217 18.18 -17.76 -19.70
C PHE A 217 17.29 -17.38 -20.90
N GLY A 218 17.78 -17.71 -22.09
CA GLY A 218 17.19 -17.38 -23.37
C GLY A 218 15.78 -17.94 -23.55
N PHE A 219 14.78 -17.14 -23.22
CA PHE A 219 13.40 -17.33 -23.66
C PHE A 219 13.17 -16.52 -24.93
N ASP A 220 13.43 -17.14 -26.08
CA ASP A 220 13.06 -16.53 -27.36
C ASP A 220 11.54 -16.51 -27.51
N ARG A 221 11.03 -15.49 -28.21
CA ARG A 221 9.58 -15.31 -28.44
C ARG A 221 8.92 -16.52 -29.13
N ALA A 222 9.70 -17.30 -29.88
CA ALA A 222 9.27 -18.54 -30.51
C ALA A 222 8.97 -19.67 -29.50
N ASP A 223 9.73 -19.78 -28.41
CA ASP A 223 9.52 -20.81 -27.38
C ASP A 223 8.24 -20.54 -26.58
N PHE A 224 7.91 -19.26 -26.38
CA PHE A 224 6.66 -18.84 -25.76
C PHE A 224 5.43 -19.22 -26.63
N GLU A 225 5.54 -19.13 -27.95
CA GLU A 225 4.49 -19.60 -28.87
C GLU A 225 4.36 -21.13 -28.87
N GLY A 226 5.47 -21.86 -28.76
CA GLY A 226 5.47 -23.32 -28.57
C GLY A 226 4.74 -23.74 -27.28
N LEU A 227 5.02 -23.08 -26.16
CA LEU A 227 4.35 -23.33 -24.88
C LEU A 227 2.85 -22.98 -24.94
N LYS A 228 2.50 -21.85 -25.55
CA LYS A 228 1.11 -21.39 -25.71
C LYS A 228 0.29 -22.33 -26.61
N LYS A 229 0.92 -22.89 -27.66
CA LYS A 229 0.32 -23.91 -28.52
C LYS A 229 0.10 -25.24 -27.78
N ALA A 230 1.07 -25.69 -26.99
CA ALA A 230 0.93 -26.91 -26.18
C ALA A 230 -0.21 -26.82 -25.15
N ILE A 231 -0.43 -25.65 -24.54
CA ILE A 231 -1.56 -25.41 -23.63
C ILE A 231 -2.91 -25.42 -24.37
N TRP A 232 -2.96 -24.93 -25.60
CA TRP A 232 -4.19 -24.90 -26.40
C TRP A 232 -4.56 -26.27 -26.99
N GLU A 233 -3.57 -27.06 -27.43
CA GLU A 233 -3.78 -28.40 -28.00
C GLU A 233 -4.09 -29.47 -26.94
N ALA A 234 -3.81 -29.21 -25.65
CA ALA A 234 -4.09 -30.12 -24.55
C ALA A 234 -5.54 -30.10 -24.03
N ARG A 235 -6.43 -29.28 -24.60
CA ARG A 235 -7.85 -29.19 -24.19
C ARG A 235 -8.66 -30.30 -24.86
N PRO A 236 -9.30 -31.24 -24.12
CA PRO A 236 -10.21 -32.21 -24.71
C PRO A 236 -11.35 -31.47 -25.40
N GLY A 237 -11.60 -31.80 -26.66
CA GLY A 237 -12.51 -31.04 -27.50
C GLY A 237 -13.97 -31.25 -27.12
N ASP A 238 -14.73 -30.17 -27.17
CA ASP A 238 -16.13 -30.21 -27.60
C ASP A 238 -16.31 -29.28 -28.80
N GLN A 239 -17.30 -29.63 -29.63
CA GLN A 239 -17.28 -29.35 -31.06
C GLN A 239 -17.99 -28.03 -31.41
N GLU A 240 -17.37 -27.24 -32.28
CA GLU A 240 -17.99 -26.05 -32.92
C GLU A 240 -19.21 -26.47 -33.78
N PRO A 241 -20.16 -25.57 -34.10
CA PRO A 241 -19.86 -24.60 -35.16
C PRO A 241 -20.50 -23.20 -35.09
N SER A 242 -19.92 -22.33 -35.91
CA SER A 242 -20.55 -21.27 -36.71
C SER A 242 -20.85 -19.89 -36.08
N ALA A 243 -20.02 -18.93 -36.50
CA ALA A 243 -20.23 -17.47 -36.48
C ALA A 243 -21.14 -17.02 -37.66
N PRO A 244 -21.16 -15.74 -38.10
CA PRO A 244 -21.07 -14.45 -37.39
C PRO A 244 -22.21 -13.47 -37.79
N THR A 245 -22.53 -12.46 -36.98
CA THR A 245 -23.11 -11.17 -37.49
C THR A 245 -22.72 -9.97 -36.63
N ALA A 246 -22.32 -8.88 -37.29
CA ALA A 246 -22.26 -7.55 -36.71
C ALA A 246 -23.64 -6.87 -36.80
N GLY A 247 -23.95 -5.94 -35.89
CA GLY A 247 -25.21 -5.18 -36.00
C GLY A 247 -25.46 -4.19 -34.85
N SER A 248 -25.27 -2.90 -35.15
CA SER A 248 -25.78 -1.76 -34.37
C SER A 248 -27.27 -1.86 -34.05
N GLY A 249 -27.71 -1.38 -32.87
CA GLY A 249 -29.13 -1.24 -32.54
C GLY A 249 -29.36 -0.61 -31.16
N ALA A 250 -29.95 0.58 -31.14
CA ALA A 250 -30.11 1.37 -29.92
C ALA A 250 -31.44 1.17 -29.18
N ALA A 251 -31.38 1.40 -27.87
CA ALA A 251 -32.39 2.06 -27.03
C ALA A 251 -33.63 1.30 -26.49
N SER A 252 -33.97 1.71 -25.25
CA SER A 252 -35.26 1.68 -24.55
C SER A 252 -35.75 0.36 -23.94
N LYS A 253 -36.51 0.34 -22.82
CA LYS A 253 -36.68 1.25 -21.65
C LYS A 253 -37.67 0.54 -20.68
N ALA A 254 -37.49 0.66 -19.35
CA ALA A 254 -38.49 0.24 -18.32
C ALA A 254 -38.79 -1.29 -18.30
N GLU A 255 -39.43 -1.96 -17.33
CA GLU A 255 -39.83 -1.77 -15.90
C GLU A 255 -40.24 -3.20 -15.40
N ALA A 256 -40.21 -3.62 -14.12
CA ALA A 256 -39.77 -3.03 -12.85
C ALA A 256 -39.57 -4.16 -11.78
N ASP A 257 -39.16 -3.77 -10.55
CA ASP A 257 -39.54 -4.34 -9.24
C ASP A 257 -39.27 -5.85 -8.94
N ASN A 258 -38.27 -6.14 -8.08
CA ASN A 258 -38.52 -6.99 -6.91
C ASN A 258 -37.52 -6.75 -5.76
N GLN A 259 -38.10 -6.74 -4.57
CA GLN A 259 -37.56 -6.73 -3.21
C GLN A 259 -36.61 -7.92 -2.95
N GLY A 260 -35.50 -7.70 -2.23
CA GLY A 260 -34.53 -8.76 -1.91
C GLY A 260 -33.42 -8.29 -0.97
N ASP A 261 -33.65 -8.48 0.33
CA ASP A 261 -32.66 -8.37 1.40
C ASP A 261 -31.51 -9.36 1.18
N ILE A 262 -30.25 -8.94 1.31
CA ILE A 262 -29.08 -9.85 1.25
C ILE A 262 -28.06 -9.46 2.32
N GLN A 263 -28.50 -9.54 3.56
CA GLN A 263 -27.63 -9.62 4.73
C GLN A 263 -27.44 -11.10 5.09
N ASP A 264 -26.18 -11.54 5.15
CA ASP A 264 -25.68 -12.79 5.76
C ASP A 264 -26.42 -14.13 5.49
N GLU A 265 -26.01 -14.84 4.42
CA GLU A 265 -25.99 -16.33 4.42
C GLU A 265 -24.72 -16.89 3.73
N LEU A 266 -23.55 -16.67 4.34
CA LEU A 266 -22.51 -17.70 4.30
C LEU A 266 -22.93 -18.78 5.30
N GLY A 267 -23.69 -19.77 4.82
CA GLY A 267 -24.34 -20.76 5.67
C GLY A 267 -23.35 -21.52 6.56
N HIS A 268 -23.74 -21.79 7.80
CA HIS A 268 -22.92 -22.51 8.78
C HIS A 268 -22.37 -23.86 8.25
N GLU A 269 -23.07 -24.51 7.32
CA GLU A 269 -22.61 -25.73 6.65
C GLU A 269 -21.26 -25.57 5.92
N ASP A 270 -20.94 -24.38 5.39
CA ASP A 270 -19.69 -24.17 4.65
C ASP A 270 -18.50 -23.99 5.60
N VAL A 271 -18.73 -23.45 6.80
CA VAL A 271 -17.72 -23.40 7.88
C VAL A 271 -17.38 -24.83 8.36
N ASP A 272 -18.39 -25.67 8.58
CA ASP A 272 -18.20 -27.08 8.97
C ASP A 272 -17.46 -27.89 7.90
N LYS A 273 -17.74 -27.65 6.60
CA LYS A 273 -17.02 -28.26 5.47
C LYS A 273 -15.55 -27.82 5.45
N VAL A 274 -15.27 -26.54 5.68
CA VAL A 274 -13.89 -26.00 5.73
C VAL A 274 -13.12 -26.53 6.95
N GLU A 275 -13.73 -26.63 8.14
CA GLU A 275 -13.04 -27.21 9.31
C GLU A 275 -12.73 -28.70 9.08
N SER A 276 -13.67 -29.47 8.52
CA SER A 276 -13.48 -30.87 8.14
C SER A 276 -12.34 -31.04 7.13
N MET A 277 -12.25 -30.15 6.13
CA MET A 277 -11.14 -30.08 5.17
C MET A 277 -9.80 -29.82 5.87
N MET A 278 -9.72 -28.80 6.73
CA MET A 278 -8.48 -28.47 7.44
C MET A 278 -8.01 -29.62 8.34
N ARG A 279 -8.93 -30.28 9.07
CA ARG A 279 -8.63 -31.48 9.86
C ARG A 279 -8.07 -32.64 9.02
N LYS A 280 -8.67 -32.92 7.85
CA LYS A 280 -8.19 -33.98 6.93
C LYS A 280 -6.81 -33.63 6.36
N LEU A 281 -6.58 -32.40 5.93
CA LEU A 281 -5.29 -31.95 5.40
C LEU A 281 -4.18 -31.97 6.46
N GLN A 282 -4.48 -31.57 7.70
CA GLN A 282 -3.52 -31.64 8.80
C GLN A 282 -3.15 -33.09 9.14
N ALA A 283 -4.11 -34.01 9.21
CA ALA A 283 -3.82 -35.44 9.43
C ALA A 283 -2.92 -36.05 8.34
N VAL A 284 -3.07 -35.64 7.07
CA VAL A 284 -2.21 -36.08 5.96
C VAL A 284 -0.83 -35.43 6.01
N ARG A 285 -0.73 -34.19 6.49
CA ARG A 285 0.56 -33.52 6.74
C ARG A 285 1.35 -34.25 7.82
N ASP A 286 0.72 -34.56 8.95
CA ASP A 286 1.34 -35.25 10.08
C ASP A 286 1.78 -36.68 9.68
N ALA A 287 0.95 -37.40 8.91
CA ALA A 287 1.33 -38.68 8.32
C ALA A 287 2.42 -38.59 7.22
N GLY A 288 2.74 -37.39 6.75
CA GLY A 288 3.79 -37.11 5.78
C GLY A 288 5.15 -36.74 6.40
N GLU A 289 5.21 -36.51 7.70
CA GLU A 289 6.46 -36.26 8.43
C GLU A 289 7.28 -37.56 8.55
N GLY A 290 8.44 -37.58 7.90
CA GLY A 290 9.31 -38.76 7.81
C GLY A 290 9.38 -39.41 6.41
N LEU A 291 8.49 -39.06 5.47
CA LEU A 291 8.60 -39.53 4.08
C LEU A 291 9.41 -38.57 3.19
N PRO A 292 10.12 -39.08 2.16
CA PRO A 292 10.80 -38.26 1.15
C PRO A 292 9.85 -37.30 0.44
N GLU A 293 10.36 -36.12 0.07
CA GLU A 293 9.56 -34.98 -0.41
C GLU A 293 8.67 -35.31 -1.62
N ALA A 294 9.20 -36.05 -2.61
CA ALA A 294 8.45 -36.48 -3.79
C ALA A 294 7.25 -37.38 -3.42
N GLN A 295 7.38 -38.20 -2.38
CA GLN A 295 6.33 -39.09 -1.90
C GLN A 295 5.31 -38.31 -1.05
N ARG A 296 5.77 -37.35 -0.24
CA ARG A 296 4.92 -36.41 0.52
C ARG A 296 4.04 -35.56 -0.42
N LYS A 297 4.63 -34.96 -1.46
CA LYS A 297 3.92 -34.21 -2.51
C LYS A 297 2.84 -35.06 -3.20
N ARG A 298 3.14 -36.34 -3.51
CA ARG A 298 2.18 -37.27 -4.13
C ARG A 298 1.03 -37.66 -3.18
N MET A 299 1.26 -37.76 -1.88
CA MET A 299 0.20 -38.05 -0.90
C MET A 299 -0.68 -36.83 -0.66
N ALA A 300 -0.09 -35.63 -0.52
CA ALA A 300 -0.85 -34.38 -0.41
C ALA A 300 -1.76 -34.14 -1.63
N ALA A 301 -1.22 -34.30 -2.85
CA ALA A 301 -2.00 -34.14 -4.08
C ALA A 301 -3.17 -35.15 -4.20
N ARG A 302 -3.00 -36.38 -3.69
CA ARG A 302 -4.08 -37.37 -3.63
C ARG A 302 -5.16 -37.00 -2.63
N ALA A 303 -4.77 -36.59 -1.41
CA ALA A 303 -5.72 -36.19 -0.38
C ALA A 303 -6.53 -34.95 -0.78
N VAL A 304 -5.89 -33.92 -1.37
CA VAL A 304 -6.59 -32.73 -1.90
C VAL A 304 -7.60 -33.14 -2.98
N GLY A 305 -7.22 -34.02 -3.91
CA GLY A 305 -8.11 -34.53 -4.96
C GLY A 305 -9.18 -35.54 -4.50
N GLU A 306 -9.12 -35.99 -3.25
CA GLU A 306 -10.15 -36.81 -2.60
C GLU A 306 -11.12 -35.92 -1.83
N VAL A 307 -10.61 -34.93 -1.08
CA VAL A 307 -11.43 -33.90 -0.41
C VAL A 307 -12.25 -33.07 -1.41
N MET A 308 -11.67 -32.69 -2.56
CA MET A 308 -12.40 -32.00 -3.63
C MET A 308 -13.43 -32.87 -4.39
N LYS A 309 -13.58 -34.15 -4.04
CA LYS A 309 -14.66 -35.03 -4.56
C LYS A 309 -15.74 -35.34 -3.52
N GLU A 310 -15.53 -34.93 -2.27
CA GLU A 310 -16.51 -35.03 -1.18
C GLU A 310 -17.27 -33.71 -0.96
N LEU A 311 -16.97 -32.70 -1.78
CA LEU A 311 -17.70 -31.44 -1.97
C LEU A 311 -18.63 -31.56 -3.19
#